data_AF-A0AAU8THL2-F1
#
_entry.id   AF-A0AAU8THL2-F1
#
_cell.length_a   1.000
_cell.length_b   1.000
_cell.length_c   1.000
_cell.angle_alpha   90.00
_cell.angle_beta   90.00
_cell.angle_gamma   90.00
#
_symmetry.space_group_name_H-M   'P 1'
#
loop_
_entity.id
_entity.type
_entity.pdbx_description
1 polymer ?
#
loop_
_entity_poly.entity_id
_entity_poly.type
_entity_poly.pdbx_seq_one_letter_code
_entity_poly.pdbx_strand_id
1 'polypeptide(L)' 'MAKHAGATINDTELDHNNSGVLVYEVELTDTAGKQFEVKLDAKTGAVLEDKLDT' A
#
# COMPACT_ATOMS: atom_id res chain seq x y z
N MET A 1 -6.75 -3.99 14.47
CA MET A 1 -6.25 -5.26 13.88
C MET A 1 -5.48 -4.90 12.62
N ALA A 2 -4.30 -5.47 12.39
CA ALA A 2 -3.56 -5.24 11.15
C ALA A 2 -4.24 -5.99 10.00
N LYS A 3 -4.54 -5.29 8.89
CA LYS A 3 -5.32 -5.85 7.78
C LYS A 3 -4.55 -6.92 6.99
N HIS A 4 -3.24 -6.71 6.80
CA HIS A 4 -2.33 -7.59 6.08
C HIS A 4 -1.24 -8.15 7.01
N ALA A 5 -1.67 -8.79 8.11
CA ALA A 5 -0.74 -9.32 9.11
C ALA A 5 0.11 -10.47 8.53
N GLY A 6 1.43 -10.35 8.61
CA GLY A 6 2.36 -11.36 8.08
C GLY A 6 2.56 -11.30 6.57
N ALA A 7 2.03 -10.28 5.89
CA ALA A 7 2.32 -10.05 4.49
C ALA A 7 3.81 -9.72 4.26
N THR A 8 4.30 -10.05 3.08
CA THR A 8 5.63 -9.66 2.60
C THR A 8 5.49 -8.43 1.71
N ILE A 9 6.31 -7.41 1.94
CA ILE A 9 6.40 -6.25 1.05
C ILE A 9 7.26 -6.65 -0.15
N ASN A 10 6.73 -6.46 -1.35
CA ASN A 10 7.42 -6.77 -2.60
C ASN A 10 8.14 -5.54 -3.15
N ASP A 11 7.46 -4.40 -3.18
CA ASP A 11 8.00 -3.12 -3.67
C ASP A 11 7.38 -1.93 -2.93
N THR A 12 8.08 -0.80 -2.98
CA THR A 12 7.60 0.47 -2.44
C THR A 12 8.03 1.63 -3.33
N GLU A 13 7.07 2.45 -3.75
CA GLU A 13 7.32 3.68 -4.49
C GLU A 13 6.79 4.90 -3.72
N LEU A 14 7.50 6.02 -3.82
CA LEU A 14 7.03 7.32 -3.33
C LEU A 14 6.70 8.19 -4.53
N ASP A 15 5.42 8.56 -4.64
CA ASP A 15 4.92 9.42 -5.69
C ASP A 15 4.12 10.58 -5.08
N HIS A 16 3.55 11.43 -5.94
CA HIS A 16 2.66 12.51 -5.58
C HIS A 16 1.38 12.46 -6.41
N ASN A 17 0.23 12.57 -5.74
CA ASN A 17 -1.05 12.64 -6.44
C ASN A 17 -1.22 13.98 -7.18
N ASN A 18 -2.29 14.12 -7.95
CA ASN A 18 -2.59 15.34 -8.73
C ASN A 18 -2.71 16.63 -7.89
N SER A 19 -2.84 16.53 -6.57
CA SER A 19 -2.87 17.67 -5.65
C SER A 19 -1.50 17.99 -5.02
N GLY A 20 -0.44 17.26 -5.43
CA GLY A 20 0.92 17.40 -4.89
C GLY A 20 1.13 16.74 -3.53
N VAL A 21 0.19 15.93 -3.05
CA VAL A 21 0.34 15.20 -1.78
C VAL A 21 1.19 13.96 -2.02
N LEU A 22 2.22 13.77 -1.19
CA LEU A 22 3.08 12.60 -1.23
C LEU A 22 2.31 11.34 -0.79
N VAL A 23 2.44 10.27 -1.56
CA VAL A 23 1.77 8.99 -1.37
C VAL A 23 2.80 7.89 -1.50
N TYR A 24 2.82 6.97 -0.53
CA TYR A 24 3.52 5.70 -0.71
C TYR A 24 2.59 4.71 -1.39
N GLU A 25 3.07 4.08 -2.44
CA GLU A 25 2.48 2.87 -3.00
C GLU A 25 3.28 1.67 -2.52
N VAL A 26 2.59 0.69 -1.94
CA VAL A 26 3.19 -0.51 -1.37
C VAL A 26 2.54 -1.71 -2.03
N GLU A 27 3.34 -2.46 -2.78
CA GLU A 27 2.96 -3.77 -3.26
C GLU A 27 3.30 -4.81 -2.19
N LEU A 28 2.31 -5.63 -1.82
CA LEU A 28 2.50 -6.68 -0.83
C LEU A 28 1.82 -7.98 -1.23
N THR A 29 2.36 -9.10 -0.74
CA THR A 29 1.75 -10.42 -0.86
C THR A 29 1.29 -10.90 0.52
N ASP A 30 0.01 -11.18 0.69
CA ASP A 30 -0.52 -11.72 1.95
C ASP A 30 -0.13 -13.20 2.17
N THR A 31 -0.45 -13.73 3.35
CA THR A 31 -0.13 -15.13 3.70
C THR A 31 -0.91 -16.17 2.90
N ALA A 32 -1.95 -15.76 2.16
CA ALA A 32 -2.70 -16.60 1.24
C ALA A 32 -2.17 -16.52 -0.20
N GLY A 33 -1.09 -15.75 -0.43
CA GLY A 33 -0.48 -15.55 -1.74
C GLY A 33 -1.17 -14.51 -2.61
N LYS A 34 -2.09 -13.71 -2.08
CA LYS A 34 -2.78 -12.64 -2.81
C LYS A 34 -1.93 -11.38 -2.84
N GLN A 35 -1.88 -10.72 -3.98
CA GLN A 35 -1.15 -9.47 -4.15
C GLN A 35 -2.08 -8.27 -3.93
N PHE A 36 -1.57 -7.25 -3.25
CA PHE A 36 -2.29 -6.02 -3.00
C PHE A 36 -1.42 -4.82 -3.32
N GLU A 37 -2.06 -3.80 -3.87
CA GLU A 37 -1.54 -2.46 -4.03
C GLU A 37 -2.18 -1.59 -2.92
N VAL A 38 -1.35 -1.10 -2.00
CA VAL A 38 -1.80 -0.28 -0.87
C VAL A 38 -1.21 1.11 -1.01
N LYS A 39 -2.08 2.13 -1.08
CA LYS A 39 -1.67 3.54 -1.12
C LYS A 39 -1.83 4.18 0.25
N LEU A 40 -0.81 4.89 0.71
CA LEU A 40 -0.75 5.52 2.04
C LEU A 40 -0.39 7.00 1.90
N ASP A 41 -1.05 7.87 2.67
CA ASP A 41 -0.60 9.25 2.82
C ASP A 41 0.77 9.26 3.50
N ALA A 42 1.79 9.78 2.80
CA ALA A 42 3.18 9.67 3.26
C ALA A 42 3.47 10.46 4.54
N LYS A 43 2.64 11.46 4.86
CA LYS A 43 2.82 12.31 6.05
C LYS A 43 2.19 11.68 7.29
N THR A 44 1.04 11.05 7.15
CA THR A 44 0.19 10.60 8.26
C THR A 44 0.14 9.08 8.40
N GLY A 45 0.51 8.34 7.37
CA GLY A 45 0.37 6.88 7.30
C GLY A 45 -1.08 6.42 7.14
N ALA A 46 -2.02 7.33 6.84
CA ALA A 46 -3.41 6.96 6.60
C ALA A 46 -3.52 6.13 5.32
N VAL A 47 -4.25 5.01 5.38
CA VAL A 47 -4.56 4.20 4.20
C VAL A 47 -5.54 4.96 3.31
N LEU A 48 -5.12 5.24 2.08
CA LEU A 48 -5.91 5.90 1.05
C LEU A 48 -6.60 4.88 0.14
N GLU A 49 -5.89 3.80 -0.19
CA GLU A 49 -6.39 2.70 -1.02
C GLU A 49 -5.81 1.37 -0.55
N ASP A 50 -6.58 0.29 -0.72
CA ASP A 50 -6.16 -1.08 -0.45
C ASP A 50 -6.90 -1.99 -1.44
N LYS A 51 -6.22 -2.29 -2.54
CA LYS A 51 -6.77 -2.91 -3.73
C LYS A 51 -6.12 -4.27 -3.95
N LEU A 52 -6.95 -5.30 -4.13
CA LEU A 52 -6.48 -6.62 -4.55
C LEU A 52 -6.03 -6.54 -6.01
N ASP A 53 -4.78 -6.89 -6.28
CA ASP A 53 -4.23 -7.01 -7.62
C ASP A 53 -4.42 -8.47 -8.10
N THR A 54 -5.18 -8.66 -9.19
CA THR A 54 -5.67 -9.98 -9.66
C THR A 54 -4.98 -10.42 -10.92
#